data_AF-A0AAU4VBJ7-F1
#
_entry.id   AF-A0AAU4VBJ7-F1
#
_cell.length_a   1.000
_cell.length_b   1.000
_cell.length_c   1.000
_cell.angle_alpha   90.00
_cell.angle_beta   90.00
_cell.angle_gamma   90.00
#
_symmetry.space_group_name_H-M   'P 1'
#
loop_
_entity.id
_entity.type
_entity.pdbx_description
1 polymer ?
#
loop_
_entity_poly.entity_id
_entity_poly.type
_entity_poly.pdbx_seq_one_letter_code
_entity_poly.pdbx_strand_id
1 'polypeptide(L)'
;MGSTTFEWPRGAEARDTAALESWLAAHGWEVDPTVFMAGGLGPAVQVQPIGGAGQDGEPGLLILPGETVEYAGDRMRIAPRAAAPAACGAS
;
A
#
# COMPACT_ATOMS: atom_id res chain seq x y z
N MET A 1 16.26 4.82 11.93
CA MET A 1 15.36 3.72 11.52
C MET A 1 15.16 3.86 10.02
N GLY A 2 15.48 2.83 9.25
CA GLY A 2 15.44 2.89 7.78
C GLY A 2 14.00 2.83 7.25
N SER A 3 13.77 3.31 6.04
CA SER A 3 12.51 3.08 5.34
C SER A 3 12.42 1.62 4.89
N THR A 4 11.22 1.03 4.98
CA THR A 4 10.95 -0.31 4.46
C THR A 4 9.79 -0.25 3.48
N THR A 5 9.81 -1.12 2.48
CA THR A 5 8.77 -1.17 1.45
C THR A 5 8.04 -2.50 1.44
N PHE A 6 6.81 -2.48 0.92
CA PHE A 6 6.02 -3.66 0.61
C PHE A 6 5.42 -3.50 -0.79
N GLU A 7 5.62 -4.50 -1.64
CA GLU A 7 5.02 -4.51 -2.98
C GLU A 7 3.63 -5.13 -2.92
N TRP A 8 2.61 -4.37 -3.35
CA TRP A 8 1.25 -4.88 -3.47
C TRP A 8 1.04 -5.47 -4.86
N PRO A 9 0.94 -6.81 -5.01
CA PRO A 9 0.96 -7.43 -6.32
C PRO A 9 -0.36 -7.18 -7.09
N ARG A 10 -0.26 -7.24 -8.42
CA ARG A 10 -1.45 -7.37 -9.27
C ARG A 10 -2.00 -8.79 -9.14
N GLY A 11 -3.31 -8.91 -8.99
CA GLY A 11 -3.96 -10.19 -8.75
C GLY A 11 -3.71 -10.73 -7.34
N ALA A 12 -3.45 -9.85 -6.36
CA ALA A 12 -3.21 -10.22 -4.97
C ALA A 12 -4.28 -11.21 -4.46
N GLU A 13 -3.81 -12.32 -3.89
CA GLU A 13 -4.64 -13.36 -3.29
C GLU A 13 -4.66 -13.21 -1.76
N ALA A 14 -5.43 -14.06 -1.09
CA ALA A 14 -5.56 -14.00 0.38
C ALA A 14 -4.22 -14.09 1.13
N ARG A 15 -3.21 -14.75 0.55
CA ARG A 15 -1.86 -14.84 1.11
C ARG A 15 -1.11 -13.51 1.06
N ASP A 16 -1.29 -12.75 -0.02
CA ASP A 16 -0.67 -11.44 -0.18
C ASP A 16 -1.30 -10.43 0.78
N THR A 17 -2.62 -10.50 0.95
CA THR A 17 -3.33 -9.72 1.98
C THR A 17 -2.79 -10.01 3.38
N ALA A 18 -2.67 -11.28 3.76
CA ALA A 18 -2.14 -11.65 5.08
C ALA A 18 -0.68 -11.19 5.28
N ALA A 19 0.12 -11.20 4.21
CA ALA A 19 1.49 -10.68 4.24
C ALA A 19 1.51 -9.16 4.43
N LEU A 20 0.63 -8.43 3.74
CA LEU A 20 0.47 -6.98 3.89
C LEU A 20 0.01 -6.63 5.31
N GLU A 21 -1.02 -7.30 5.83
CA GLU A 21 -1.53 -7.08 7.19
C GLU A 21 -0.44 -7.30 8.24
N SER A 22 0.36 -8.36 8.09
CA SER A 22 1.48 -8.65 8.99
C SER A 22 2.55 -7.57 8.93
N TRP A 23 2.86 -7.07 7.73
CA TRP A 23 3.83 -5.98 7.55
C TRP A 23 3.31 -4.66 8.15
N LEU A 24 2.05 -4.30 7.90
CA LEU A 24 1.42 -3.11 8.46
C LEU A 24 1.40 -3.15 9.99
N ALA A 25 1.01 -4.29 10.58
CA ALA A 25 0.94 -4.46 12.02
C ALA A 25 2.30 -4.26 12.70
N ALA A 26 3.40 -4.69 12.05
CA ALA A 26 4.76 -4.44 12.54
C ALA A 26 5.13 -2.95 12.59
N HIS A 27 4.46 -2.10 11.80
CA HIS A 27 4.67 -0.66 11.73
C HIS A 27 3.58 0.17 12.43
N GLY A 28 2.62 -0.47 13.10
CA GLY A 28 1.51 0.22 13.77
C GLY A 28 0.39 0.67 12.83
N TRP A 29 0.23 0.02 11.67
CA TRP A 29 -0.82 0.27 10.70
C TRP A 29 -1.70 -0.98 10.50
N GLU A 30 -2.89 -0.80 9.96
CA GLU A 30 -3.85 -1.86 9.64
C GLU A 30 -4.51 -1.60 8.29
N VAL A 31 -5.05 -2.66 7.68
CA VAL A 31 -5.97 -2.53 6.54
C VAL A 31 -7.32 -2.06 7.08
N ASP A 32 -7.86 -1.00 6.50
CA ASP A 32 -9.22 -0.58 6.80
C ASP A 32 -10.20 -1.61 6.22
N PRO A 33 -11.04 -2.26 7.05
CA PRO A 33 -11.93 -3.32 6.60
C PRO A 33 -13.12 -2.81 5.79
N THR A 34 -13.32 -1.49 5.72
CA THR A 34 -14.48 -0.88 5.06
C THR A 34 -14.23 -0.60 3.58
N VAL A 35 -12.96 -0.44 3.17
CA VAL A 35 -12.58 -0.16 1.79
C VAL A 35 -11.77 -1.31 1.20
N PHE A 36 -12.51 -2.29 0.70
CA PHE A 36 -12.02 -3.36 -0.15
C PHE A 36 -12.69 -3.25 -1.53
N MET A 37 -11.96 -2.74 -2.52
CA MET A 37 -12.48 -2.66 -3.90
C MET A 37 -11.84 -3.75 -4.76
N ALA A 38 -12.60 -4.79 -5.07
CA ALA A 38 -12.18 -5.83 -6.01
C ALA A 38 -12.29 -5.33 -7.45
N GLY A 39 -11.17 -5.25 -8.17
CA GLY A 39 -11.12 -4.93 -9.59
C GLY A 39 -10.49 -6.06 -10.42
N GLY A 40 -10.56 -5.96 -11.76
CA GLY A 40 -9.99 -6.97 -12.67
C GLY A 40 -8.46 -7.13 -12.59
N LEU A 41 -7.77 -6.27 -11.84
CA LEU A 41 -6.32 -6.34 -11.58
C LEU A 41 -5.99 -6.78 -10.14
N GLY A 42 -6.99 -7.22 -9.37
CA GLY A 42 -6.87 -7.53 -7.95
C GLY A 42 -7.48 -6.45 -7.05
N PRO A 43 -7.44 -6.66 -5.73
CA PRO A 43 -8.01 -5.75 -4.75
C PRO A 43 -7.20 -4.46 -4.59
N ALA A 44 -7.88 -3.32 -4.51
CA ALA A 44 -7.34 -2.10 -3.92
C ALA A 44 -7.69 -2.07 -2.43
N VAL A 45 -6.72 -1.68 -1.61
CA VAL A 45 -6.81 -1.74 -0.14
C VAL A 45 -6.52 -0.38 0.46
N GLN A 46 -7.35 0.07 1.39
CA GLN A 46 -7.06 1.26 2.19
C GLN A 46 -6.35 0.84 3.47
N VAL A 47 -5.34 1.60 3.88
CA VAL A 47 -4.60 1.37 5.13
C VAL A 47 -4.67 2.60 6.02
N GLN A 48 -4.64 2.38 7.34
CA GLN A 48 -4.72 3.44 8.34
C GLN A 48 -3.88 3.09 9.59
N PRO A 49 -3.51 4.08 10.43
CA PRO A 49 -2.87 3.81 11.71
C PRO A 49 -3.77 2.98 12.64
N ILE A 50 -3.17 2.05 13.41
CA ILE A 50 -3.89 1.24 14.39
C ILE A 50 -4.47 2.12 15.49
N GLY A 51 -5.73 1.88 15.84
CA GLY A 51 -6.44 2.62 16.89
C GLY A 51 -7.40 3.70 16.39
N GLY A 52 -7.54 3.85 15.06
CA GLY A 52 -8.58 4.63 14.40
C GLY A 52 -8.37 6.14 14.51
N ALA A 53 -8.26 6.81 13.35
CA ALA A 53 -8.00 8.24 13.21
C ALA A 53 -6.94 8.72 14.22
N GLY A 54 -5.67 8.50 13.88
CA GLY A 54 -4.55 9.09 14.61
C GLY A 54 -4.88 10.53 14.99
N GLN A 55 -4.41 10.96 16.16
CA GLN A 55 -4.78 12.17 16.92
C GLN A 55 -4.74 13.52 16.14
N ASP A 56 -4.61 13.49 14.81
CA ASP A 56 -4.57 14.61 13.88
C ASP A 56 -5.19 14.32 12.49
N GLY A 57 -6.08 13.33 12.33
CA GLY A 57 -6.85 13.17 11.08
C GLY A 57 -6.04 12.84 9.83
N GLU A 58 -4.90 12.14 9.97
CA GLU A 58 -4.13 11.67 8.81
C GLU A 58 -5.03 10.77 7.93
N PRO A 59 -5.26 11.14 6.66
CA PRO A 59 -6.13 10.38 5.78
C PRO A 59 -5.53 9.00 5.53
N GLY A 60 -6.37 7.96 5.55
CA GLY A 60 -5.95 6.62 5.15
C GLY A 60 -5.35 6.62 3.75
N LEU A 61 -4.39 5.73 3.51
CA LEU A 61 -3.70 5.61 2.23
C LEU A 61 -4.35 4.49 1.40
N LEU A 62 -4.83 4.81 0.21
CA LEU A 62 -5.29 3.80 -0.75
C LEU A 62 -4.10 3.25 -1.53
N ILE A 63 -3.95 1.92 -1.53
CA ILE A 63 -2.93 1.17 -2.27
C ILE A 63 -3.62 0.46 -3.43
N LEU A 64 -3.16 0.74 -4.64
CA LEU A 64 -3.67 0.14 -5.88
C LEU A 64 -2.85 -1.09 -6.29
N PRO A 65 -3.44 -2.02 -7.05
CA PRO A 65 -2.73 -3.19 -7.55
C PRO A 65 -1.46 -2.86 -8.36
N GLY A 66 -0.33 -3.40 -7.92
CA GLY A 66 0.98 -3.17 -8.52
C GLY A 66 1.71 -1.92 -8.00
N GLU A 67 1.21 -1.29 -6.94
CA GLU A 67 1.94 -0.22 -6.24
C GLU A 67 2.87 -0.78 -5.18
N THR A 68 3.89 0.01 -4.84
CA THR A 68 4.77 -0.27 -3.71
C THR A 68 4.46 0.74 -2.62
N VAL A 69 4.10 0.28 -1.43
CA VAL A 69 3.95 1.13 -0.25
C VAL A 69 5.29 1.20 0.47
N GLU A 70 5.62 2.38 0.99
CA GLU A 70 6.80 2.64 1.80
C GLU A 70 6.38 3.16 3.17
N TYR A 71 6.98 2.59 4.21
CA TYR A 71 7.00 3.17 5.55
C TYR A 71 8.26 4.01 5.71
N ALA A 72 8.09 5.33 5.82
CA ALA A 72 9.16 6.31 5.96
C ALA A 72 9.49 6.61 7.45
N GLY A 73 9.40 5.61 8.33
CA GLY A 73 9.72 5.70 9.75
C GLY A 73 8.68 6.39 10.64
N ASP A 74 7.80 7.20 10.05
CA ASP A 74 6.69 7.86 10.74
C ASP A 74 5.38 7.81 9.93
N ARG A 75 5.48 7.72 8.60
CA ARG A 75 4.33 7.80 7.68
C ARG A 75 4.36 6.74 6.59
N MET A 76 3.18 6.33 6.13
CA MET A 76 3.00 5.50 4.93
C MET A 76 2.85 6.38 3.69
N ARG A 77 3.50 5.99 2.59
CA ARG A 77 3.35 6.65 1.27
C ARG A 77 3.50 5.64 0.14
N ILE A 78 2.94 5.94 -1.02
CA ILE A 78 3.26 5.17 -2.23
C ILE A 78 4.67 5.56 -2.68
N ALA A 79 5.55 4.56 -2.79
CA ALA A 79 6.89 4.75 -3.31
C ALA A 79 6.79 5.22 -4.78
N PRO A 80 7.60 6.20 -5.20
CA PRO A 80 7.63 6.59 -6.60
C PRO A 80 7.97 5.36 -7.44
N ARG A 81 7.06 5.00 -8.35
CA ARG A 81 7.33 3.94 -9.31
C ARG A 81 8.61 4.30 -10.04
N ALA A 82 9.64 3.46 -9.97
CA ALA A 82 10.77 3.56 -10.88
C ALA A 82 10.18 3.45 -12.29
N ALA A 83 10.07 4.57 -12.99
CA ALA A 83 9.61 4.57 -14.37
C ALA A 83 10.60 3.68 -15.13
N ALA A 84 10.13 2.54 -15.63
CA ALA A 84 10.82 1.91 -16.74
C ALA A 84 10.98 3.02 -17.79
N PRO A 85 12.18 3.24 -18.35
CA PRO A 85 12.39 4.31 -19.32
C PRO A 85 11.31 4.15 -20.39
N ALA A 86 10.51 5.19 -20.59
CA ALA A 86 9.55 5.21 -21.67
C ALA A 86 10.35 4.96 -22.95
N ALA A 87 10.19 3.78 -23.54
CA ALA A 87 10.61 3.57 -24.91
C ALA A 87 9.69 4.49 -25.72
N CYS A 88 10.19 5.69 -25.98
CA CYS A 88 9.63 6.59 -26.97
C CYS A 88 9.69 5.82 -28.29
N GLY A 89 8.59 5.15 -28.61
CA GLY A 89 8.36 4.60 -29.94
C GLY A 89 8.22 5.78 -30.87
N ALA A 90 9.34 6.21 -31.43
CA ALA A 90 9.35 6.99 -32.64
C ALA A 90 8.67 6.16 -33.74
N SER A 91 7.59 6.69 -34.31
CA SER A 91 7.13 6.40 -35.67
C SER A 91 6.43 7.64 -36.19
#